data_AF-A0A536WVX6-F1
#
_entry.id   AF-A0A536WVX6-F1
#
_cell.length_a   1.000
_cell.length_b   1.000
_cell.length_c   1.000
_cell.angle_alpha   90.00
_cell.angle_beta   90.00
_cell.angle_gamma   90.00
#
_symmetry.space_group_name_H-M   'P 1'
#
loop_
_entity.id
_entity.type
_entity.pdbx_description
1 polymer ?
#
loop_
_entity_poly.entity_id
_entity_poly.type
_entity_poly.pdbx_seq_one_letter_code
_entity_poly.pdbx_strand_id
1 'polypeptide(L)'
;MNGDGPHFSHLEPLKPVSHRARLLLGASFFALFFAVWALVTFGGVIDAMFLKDPLYTLRTGVDLFREFGFSKDVGITVFRVVGGFILAALVAVPLGILMGAYKPVEAFMEPFVSFARYLPASAFIPLLILWAGVGEKQKLAVIFIGSVF
;
A
#
# COMPACT_ATOMS: atom_id res chain seq x y z
N MET A 1 -23.30 9.39 54.94
CA MET A 1 -23.32 10.56 54.04
C MET A 1 -23.09 10.04 52.64
N ASN A 2 -24.08 10.27 51.77
CA ASN A 2 -24.32 9.56 50.52
C ASN A 2 -23.23 9.83 49.47
N GLY A 3 -22.71 8.78 48.86
CA GLY A 3 -21.69 8.82 47.82
C GLY A 3 -22.26 8.66 46.40
N ASP A 4 -23.44 9.23 46.14
CA ASP A 4 -24.11 9.14 44.84
C ASP A 4 -23.52 10.15 43.86
N GLY A 5 -22.32 9.85 43.37
CA GLY A 5 -21.77 10.48 42.17
C GLY A 5 -22.36 9.82 40.90
N PRO A 6 -22.63 10.58 39.82
CA PRO A 6 -23.16 10.01 38.59
C PRO A 6 -22.16 8.99 38.01
N HIS A 7 -22.55 7.71 38.02
CA HIS A 7 -21.79 6.62 37.44
C HIS A 7 -21.71 6.78 35.91
N PHE A 8 -20.62 7.39 35.42
CA PHE A 8 -20.25 7.34 34.00
C PHE A 8 -19.70 5.94 33.66
N SER A 9 -20.59 4.93 33.60
CA SER A 9 -20.30 3.50 33.45
C SER A 9 -19.73 3.05 32.09
N HIS A 10 -19.32 3.99 31.22
CA HIS A 10 -18.92 3.70 29.84
C HIS A 10 -17.43 3.91 29.53
N LEU A 11 -16.64 4.33 30.53
CA LEU A 11 -15.20 4.60 30.39
C LEU A 11 -14.36 3.80 31.41
N GLU A 12 -14.67 2.51 31.60
CA GLU A 12 -13.79 1.62 32.35
C GLU A 12 -12.65 1.11 31.44
N PRO A 13 -11.38 1.41 31.74
CA PRO A 13 -10.24 0.88 30.97
C PRO A 13 -10.21 -0.66 31.05
N LEU A 14 -9.90 -1.32 29.93
CA LEU A 14 -9.62 -2.77 29.81
C LEU A 14 -10.83 -3.74 29.78
N LYS A 15 -12.07 -3.28 29.58
CA LYS A 15 -13.20 -4.19 29.24
C LYS A 15 -13.35 -4.34 27.72
N PRO A 16 -13.49 -5.59 27.19
CA PRO A 16 -13.73 -5.79 25.76
C PRO A 16 -15.08 -5.18 25.37
N VAL A 17 -15.03 -4.25 24.41
CA VAL A 17 -16.23 -3.65 23.81
C VAL A 17 -17.04 -4.76 23.13
N SER A 18 -18.35 -4.82 23.41
CA SER A 18 -19.22 -5.82 22.80
C SER A 18 -19.16 -5.73 21.26
N HIS A 19 -19.36 -6.86 20.57
CA HIS A 19 -19.29 -6.89 19.10
C HIS A 19 -20.22 -5.85 18.44
N ARG A 20 -21.42 -5.66 19.00
CA ARG A 20 -22.37 -4.63 18.56
C ARG A 20 -21.85 -3.22 18.78
N ALA A 21 -21.30 -2.93 19.96
CA ALA A 21 -20.73 -1.61 20.24
C ALA A 21 -19.52 -1.32 19.34
N ARG A 22 -18.69 -2.31 19.00
CA ARG A 22 -17.58 -2.14 18.05
C ARG A 22 -18.09 -1.79 16.64
N LEU A 23 -19.13 -2.47 16.16
CA LEU A 23 -19.74 -2.17 14.86
C LEU A 23 -20.37 -0.78 14.83
N LEU A 24 -21.10 -0.40 15.89
CA LEU A 24 -21.74 0.92 15.99
C LEU A 24 -20.71 2.05 16.06
N LEU A 25 -19.64 1.88 16.85
CA LEU A 25 -18.57 2.86 16.94
C LEU A 25 -17.85 3.00 15.59
N GLY A 26 -17.54 1.89 14.93
CA GLY A 26 -16.96 1.91 13.58
C GLY A 26 -17.85 2.62 12.57
N ALA A 27 -19.15 2.27 12.54
CA ALA A 27 -20.12 2.92 11.65
C ALA A 27 -20.26 4.41 11.95
N SER A 28 -20.29 4.81 13.22
CA SER A 28 -20.37 6.22 13.63
C SER A 28 -19.14 7.03 13.21
N PHE A 29 -17.96 6.42 13.24
CA PHE A 29 -16.74 7.07 12.78
C PHE A 29 -16.80 7.36 11.28
N PHE A 30 -17.16 6.37 10.46
CA PHE A 30 -17.30 6.59 9.02
C PHE A 30 -18.42 7.57 8.69
N ALA A 31 -19.56 7.49 9.38
CA ALA A 31 -20.66 8.43 9.21
C ALA A 31 -20.21 9.87 9.54
N LEU A 32 -19.50 10.07 10.65
CA LEU A 32 -18.95 11.37 11.03
C LEU A 32 -17.92 11.87 10.01
N PHE A 33 -17.03 11.00 9.55
CA PHE A 33 -16.04 11.33 8.53
C PHE A 33 -16.69 11.84 7.24
N PHE A 34 -17.65 11.10 6.69
CA PHE A 34 -18.36 11.51 5.46
C PHE A 34 -19.24 12.74 5.69
N ALA A 35 -19.84 12.89 6.87
CA ALA A 35 -20.62 14.07 7.23
C ALA A 35 -19.73 15.32 7.25
N VAL A 36 -18.57 15.27 7.91
CA VAL A 36 -17.60 16.38 7.95
C VAL A 36 -17.11 16.70 6.53
N TRP A 37 -16.72 15.69 5.75
CA TRP A 37 -16.27 15.90 4.38
C TRP A 37 -17.36 16.58 3.53
N ALA A 38 -18.59 16.06 3.56
CA ALA A 38 -19.71 16.61 2.83
C ALA A 38 -20.04 18.05 3.27
N LEU A 39 -20.06 18.33 4.57
CA LEU A 39 -20.33 19.68 5.09
C LEU A 39 -19.26 20.68 4.65
N VAL A 40 -17.99 20.29 4.68
CA VAL A 40 -16.87 21.15 4.28
C VAL A 40 -16.88 21.42 2.77
N THR A 41 -17.21 20.43 1.94
CA THR A 41 -17.23 20.59 0.48
C THR A 41 -18.50 21.26 -0.03
N PHE A 42 -19.68 20.81 0.42
CA PHE A 42 -20.96 21.40 -0.03
C PHE A 42 -21.21 22.78 0.59
N GLY A 43 -20.67 23.03 1.78
CA GLY A 43 -20.72 24.34 2.42
C GLY A 43 -19.78 25.38 1.80
N GLY A 44 -18.95 25.00 0.82
CA GLY A 44 -18.00 25.91 0.15
C GLY A 44 -16.86 26.39 1.04
N VAL A 45 -16.59 25.68 2.15
CA VAL A 45 -15.53 26.04 3.11
C VAL A 45 -14.14 25.83 2.50
N ILE A 46 -14.00 24.82 1.63
CA ILE A 46 -12.78 24.52 0.86
C ILE A 46 -13.08 24.64 -0.63
N ASP A 47 -12.15 25.25 -1.37
CA ASP A 47 -12.26 25.37 -2.82
C ASP A 47 -12.24 23.99 -3.50
N ALA A 48 -13.17 23.80 -4.45
CA ALA A 48 -13.39 22.55 -5.16
C ALA A 48 -12.21 22.13 -6.07
N MET A 49 -11.19 22.97 -6.26
CA MET A 49 -9.93 22.60 -6.89
C MET A 49 -9.07 21.72 -5.98
N PHE A 50 -9.14 21.92 -4.66
CA PHE A 50 -8.35 21.15 -3.69
C PHE A 50 -9.11 19.94 -3.16
N LEU A 51 -10.41 20.06 -2.92
CA LEU A 51 -11.23 18.98 -2.41
C LEU A 51 -12.57 18.90 -3.14
N LYS A 52 -12.73 17.88 -3.97
CA LYS A 52 -14.01 17.56 -4.60
C LYS A 52 -14.98 16.97 -3.59
N ASP A 53 -16.28 17.15 -3.85
CA ASP A 53 -17.33 16.59 -3.01
C ASP A 53 -17.39 15.05 -3.14
N PRO A 54 -17.86 14.35 -2.10
CA PRO A 54 -17.86 12.88 -2.08
C PRO A 54 -18.67 12.25 -3.22
N LEU A 55 -19.74 12.91 -3.68
CA LEU A 55 -20.58 12.38 -4.75
C LEU A 55 -19.89 12.50 -6.11
N TYR A 56 -19.22 13.62 -6.38
CA TYR A 56 -18.36 13.79 -7.54
C TYR A 56 -17.23 12.75 -7.53
N THR A 57 -16.52 12.58 -6.42
CA THR A 57 -15.45 11.58 -6.30
C THR A 57 -15.94 10.16 -6.58
N LEU A 58 -17.13 9.78 -6.08
CA LEU A 58 -17.72 8.48 -6.37
C LEU A 58 -18.08 8.31 -7.85
N ARG A 59 -18.68 9.33 -8.47
CA ARG A 59 -19.03 9.31 -9.91
C ARG A 59 -17.78 9.20 -10.76
N THR A 60 -16.79 10.07 -10.56
CA THR A 60 -15.50 10.00 -11.26
C THR A 60 -14.81 8.65 -11.04
N GLY A 61 -14.93 8.07 -9.84
CA GLY A 61 -14.48 6.72 -9.56
C GLY A 61 -15.13 5.70 -10.50
N VAL A 62 -16.46 5.74 -10.66
CA VAL A 62 -17.18 4.87 -11.60
C VAL A 62 -16.77 5.14 -13.06
N ASP A 63 -16.63 6.40 -13.43
CA ASP A 63 -16.25 6.81 -14.79
C ASP A 63 -14.84 6.30 -15.14
N LEU A 64 -13.90 6.30 -14.18
CA LEU A 64 -12.56 5.72 -14.37
C LEU A 64 -12.63 4.26 -14.85
N PHE A 65 -13.46 3.45 -14.21
CA PHE A 65 -13.62 2.04 -14.56
C PHE A 65 -14.41 1.81 -15.85
N ARG A 66 -15.37 2.69 -16.17
CA ARG A 66 -16.27 2.52 -17.33
C ARG A 66 -15.74 3.14 -18.61
N GLU A 67 -15.17 4.33 -18.52
CA GLU A 67 -14.89 5.20 -19.67
C GLU A 67 -13.39 5.38 -19.91
N PHE A 68 -12.59 5.50 -18.84
CA PHE A 68 -11.16 5.82 -18.95
C PHE A 68 -10.24 4.59 -18.98
N GLY A 69 -10.80 3.38 -19.03
CA GLY A 69 -10.00 2.16 -19.15
C GLY A 69 -9.14 1.84 -17.92
N PHE A 70 -9.47 2.37 -16.74
CA PHE A 70 -8.69 2.20 -15.51
C PHE A 70 -8.44 0.72 -15.15
N SER A 71 -9.36 -0.18 -15.49
CA SER A 71 -9.17 -1.63 -15.34
C SER A 71 -7.93 -2.15 -16.08
N LYS A 72 -7.63 -1.59 -17.25
CA LYS A 72 -6.42 -1.93 -18.01
C LYS A 72 -5.17 -1.42 -17.31
N ASP A 73 -5.20 -0.21 -16.75
CA ASP A 73 -4.06 0.37 -16.03
C ASP A 73 -3.75 -0.42 -14.74
N VAL A 74 -4.79 -0.84 -14.03
CA VAL A 74 -4.68 -1.76 -12.90
C VAL A 74 -4.08 -3.09 -13.37
N GLY A 75 -4.62 -3.67 -14.44
CA GLY A 75 -4.13 -4.94 -14.99
C GLY A 75 -2.65 -4.88 -15.39
N ILE A 76 -2.21 -3.80 -16.04
CA ILE A 76 -0.80 -3.61 -16.41
C ILE A 76 0.06 -3.45 -15.15
N THR A 77 -0.41 -2.74 -14.13
CA THR A 77 0.32 -2.61 -12.85
C THR A 77 0.48 -3.96 -12.16
N VAL A 78 -0.59 -4.74 -12.08
CA VAL A 78 -0.56 -6.11 -11.54
C VAL A 78 0.39 -6.99 -12.35
N PHE A 79 0.31 -6.95 -13.68
CA PHE A 79 1.21 -7.71 -14.55
C PHE A 79 2.68 -7.37 -14.32
N ARG A 80 3.02 -6.08 -14.16
CA ARG A 80 4.40 -5.66 -13.87
C ARG A 80 4.90 -6.21 -12.53
N VAL A 81 4.07 -6.11 -11.48
CA VAL A 81 4.44 -6.59 -10.13
C VAL A 81 4.60 -8.09 -10.13
N VAL A 82 3.61 -8.83 -10.62
CA VAL A 82 3.63 -10.29 -10.64
C VAL A 82 4.71 -10.81 -11.58
N GLY A 83 4.84 -10.25 -12.79
CA GLY A 83 5.86 -10.64 -13.75
C GLY A 83 7.27 -10.39 -13.25
N GLY A 84 7.54 -9.20 -12.70
CA GLY A 84 8.84 -8.87 -12.11
C GLY A 84 9.16 -9.74 -10.89
N PHE A 85 8.18 -10.00 -10.03
CA PHE A 85 8.34 -10.87 -8.86
C PHE A 85 8.61 -12.32 -9.25
N ILE A 86 7.89 -12.88 -10.23
CA ILE A 86 8.13 -14.26 -10.72
C ILE A 86 9.56 -14.38 -11.26
N LEU A 87 9.99 -13.42 -12.09
CA LEU A 87 11.37 -13.41 -12.60
C LEU A 87 12.40 -13.34 -11.47
N ALA A 88 12.14 -12.52 -10.45
CA ALA A 88 13.01 -12.43 -9.27
C ALA A 88 13.04 -13.74 -8.49
N ALA A 89 11.88 -14.34 -8.22
CA ALA A 89 11.75 -15.58 -7.47
C ALA A 89 12.50 -16.74 -8.16
N LEU A 90 12.46 -16.81 -9.49
CA LEU A 90 13.21 -17.81 -10.26
C LEU A 90 14.73 -17.72 -10.07
N VAL A 91 15.26 -16.58 -9.62
CA VAL A 91 16.69 -16.38 -9.35
C VAL A 91 16.98 -16.41 -7.86
N ALA A 92 16.24 -15.63 -7.08
CA ALA A 92 16.46 -15.45 -5.65
C ALA A 92 16.17 -16.71 -4.84
N VAL A 93 15.14 -17.48 -5.18
CA VAL A 93 14.80 -18.71 -4.44
C VAL A 93 15.87 -19.77 -4.63
N PRO A 94 16.30 -20.14 -5.86
CA PRO A 94 17.42 -21.07 -6.03
C PRO A 94 18.72 -20.58 -5.38
N LEU A 95 19.05 -19.30 -5.53
CA LEU A 95 20.25 -18.74 -4.91
C LEU A 95 20.20 -18.83 -3.38
N GLY A 96 19.06 -18.48 -2.77
CA GLY A 96 18.85 -18.58 -1.33
C GLY A 96 18.92 -20.03 -0.83
N ILE A 97 18.36 -20.98 -1.58
CA ILE A 97 18.47 -22.41 -1.28
C ILE A 97 19.94 -22.86 -1.35
N LEU A 98 20.68 -22.47 -2.38
CA LEU A 98 22.09 -22.82 -2.54
C LEU A 98 22.95 -22.24 -1.40
N MET A 99 22.73 -20.98 -1.02
CA MET A 99 23.40 -20.36 0.12
C MET A 99 23.06 -21.09 1.43
N GLY A 100 21.78 -21.46 1.64
CA GLY A 100 21.36 -22.19 2.83
C GLY A 100 21.89 -23.63 2.90
N ALA A 101 22.06 -24.29 1.74
CA ALA A 101 22.52 -25.68 1.66
C ALA A 101 24.05 -25.83 1.68
N TYR A 102 24.80 -24.86 1.15
CA TYR A 102 26.25 -24.98 0.94
C TYR A 102 27.01 -23.78 1.53
N LYS A 103 27.76 -24.04 2.62
CA LYS A 103 28.60 -23.03 3.30
C LYS A 103 29.59 -22.28 2.39
N PRO A 104 30.24 -22.91 1.38
CA PRO A 104 31.08 -22.17 0.45
C PRO A 104 30.31 -21.17 -0.41
N VAL A 105 29.08 -21.50 -0.81
CA VAL A 105 28.22 -20.61 -1.62
C VAL A 105 27.74 -19.43 -0.78
N GLU A 106 27.33 -19.71 0.47
CA GLU A 106 27.00 -18.68 1.46
C GLU A 106 28.15 -17.69 1.61
N ALA A 107 29.35 -18.16 1.99
CA ALA A 107 30.50 -17.31 2.24
C ALA A 107 30.92 -16.47 1.02
N PHE A 108 30.75 -17.00 -0.19
CA PHE A 108 31.05 -16.28 -1.43
C PHE A 108 30.01 -15.19 -1.75
N MET A 109 28.72 -15.46 -1.54
CA MET A 109 27.63 -14.55 -1.90
C MET A 109 27.27 -13.57 -0.78
N GLU A 110 27.56 -13.89 0.47
CA GLU A 110 27.18 -13.12 1.65
C GLU A 110 27.62 -11.65 1.59
N PRO A 111 28.85 -11.27 1.17
CA PRO A 111 29.23 -9.86 1.08
C PRO A 111 28.38 -9.08 0.08
N PHE A 112 28.09 -9.68 -1.08
CA PHE A 112 27.32 -9.05 -2.14
C PHE A 112 25.84 -8.94 -1.79
N VAL A 113 25.23 -10.03 -1.31
CA VAL A 113 23.81 -10.05 -0.90
C VAL A 113 23.58 -9.10 0.27
N SER A 114 24.49 -9.10 1.26
CA SER A 114 24.40 -8.20 2.41
C SER A 114 24.46 -6.74 1.98
N PHE A 115 25.31 -6.39 1.02
CA PHE A 115 25.37 -5.04 0.46
C PHE A 115 24.11 -4.68 -0.34
N ALA A 116 23.70 -5.56 -1.26
CA ALA A 116 22.56 -5.33 -2.15
C ALA A 116 21.24 -5.14 -1.38
N ARG A 117 21.02 -5.91 -0.30
CA ARG A 117 19.83 -5.84 0.55
C ARG A 117 19.58 -4.46 1.18
N TYR A 118 20.62 -3.66 1.38
CA TYR A 118 20.47 -2.31 1.95
C TYR A 118 20.29 -1.22 0.88
N LEU A 119 20.46 -1.53 -0.41
CA LEU A 119 20.24 -0.57 -1.47
C LEU A 119 18.77 -0.54 -1.88
N PRO A 120 18.10 0.63 -1.84
CA PRO A 120 16.74 0.72 -2.31
C PRO A 120 16.72 0.50 -3.84
N ALA A 121 15.76 -0.27 -4.33
CA ALA A 121 15.58 -0.53 -5.77
C ALA A 121 15.50 0.77 -6.59
N SER A 122 14.97 1.85 -6.00
CA SER A 122 14.88 3.17 -6.62
C SER A 122 16.24 3.80 -6.93
N ALA A 123 17.31 3.42 -6.21
CA ALA A 123 18.67 3.91 -6.49
C ALA A 123 19.17 3.46 -7.87
N PHE A 124 18.64 2.37 -8.41
CA PHE A 124 19.00 1.83 -9.72
C PHE A 124 18.19 2.45 -10.87
N ILE A 125 17.14 3.23 -10.60
CA ILE A 125 16.28 3.80 -11.65
C ILE A 125 17.08 4.56 -12.71
N PRO A 126 18.02 5.48 -12.39
CA PRO A 126 18.77 6.21 -13.40
C PRO A 126 19.60 5.29 -14.31
N LEU A 127 20.29 4.30 -13.72
CA LEU A 127 21.09 3.32 -14.45
C LEU A 127 20.21 2.46 -15.36
N LEU A 128 19.07 2.01 -14.86
CA LEU A 128 18.13 1.19 -15.63
C LEU A 128 17.47 1.98 -16.77
N ILE A 129 17.21 3.27 -16.59
CA ILE A 129 16.76 4.14 -17.70
C ILE A 129 17.88 4.24 -18.75
N LEU A 130 19.13 4.44 -18.35
CA LEU A 130 20.26 4.52 -19.28
C LEU A 130 20.46 3.23 -20.08
N TRP A 131 20.33 2.06 -19.44
CA TRP A 131 20.58 0.76 -20.08
C TRP A 131 19.35 0.16 -20.77
N ALA A 132 18.20 0.11 -20.09
CA ALA A 132 16.98 -0.53 -20.61
C ALA A 132 16.07 0.44 -21.37
N GLY A 133 16.35 1.74 -21.31
CA GLY A 133 15.51 2.80 -21.86
C GLY A 133 14.28 3.08 -21.00
N VAL A 134 13.56 4.17 -21.32
CA VAL A 134 12.27 4.46 -20.69
C VAL A 134 11.21 3.51 -21.23
N GLY A 135 10.55 2.75 -20.36
CA GLY A 135 9.46 1.85 -20.77
C GLY A 135 9.21 0.69 -19.82
N GLU A 136 8.54 -0.35 -20.32
CA GLU A 136 8.13 -1.51 -19.52
C GLU A 136 9.30 -2.35 -19.02
N LYS A 137 10.34 -2.50 -19.85
CA LYS A 137 11.56 -3.25 -19.49
C LYS A 137 12.24 -2.65 -18.25
N GLN A 138 12.32 -1.31 -18.19
CA GLN A 138 12.90 -0.62 -17.04
C GLN A 138 12.05 -0.79 -15.77
N LYS A 139 10.72 -0.68 -15.87
CA LYS A 139 9.82 -0.90 -14.72
C LYS A 139 9.93 -2.32 -14.16
N LEU A 140 9.97 -3.32 -15.06
CA LEU A 140 10.17 -4.72 -14.68
C LEU A 140 11.54 -4.96 -14.04
N ALA A 141 12.60 -4.34 -14.57
CA ALA A 141 13.95 -4.46 -14.02
C ALA A 141 14.05 -3.88 -12.59
N VAL A 142 13.38 -2.76 -12.31
CA VAL A 142 13.33 -2.19 -10.94
C VAL A 142 12.66 -3.17 -9.97
N ILE A 143 11.52 -3.73 -10.35
CA ILE A 143 10.79 -4.70 -9.51
C ILE A 143 11.64 -5.96 -9.31
N PHE A 144 12.31 -6.43 -10.36
CA PHE A 144 13.22 -7.58 -10.31
C PHE A 144 14.34 -7.34 -9.28
N ILE A 145 15.11 -6.25 -9.43
CA ILE A 145 16.24 -5.96 -8.52
C ILE A 145 15.74 -5.81 -7.08
N GLY A 146 14.64 -5.07 -6.87
CA GLY A 146 14.08 -4.86 -5.54
C GLY A 146 13.42 -6.07 -4.90
N SER A 147 13.18 -7.14 -5.68
CA SER A 147 12.62 -8.39 -5.15
C SER A 147 13.67 -9.49 -4.97
N VAL A 148 14.82 -9.39 -5.65
CA VAL A 148 15.92 -10.37 -5.53
C VAL A 148 16.71 -10.18 -4.23
N PHE A 149 16.87 -8.94 -3.76
CA PHE A 149 17.68 -8.57 -2.59
C PHE A 149 16.86 -7.76 -1.59
#